data_AF-A0A2D6FLZ0-F1
#
_entry.id   AF-A0A2D6FLZ0-F1
#
_cell.length_a   1.000
_cell.length_b   1.000
_cell.length_c   1.000
_cell.angle_alpha   90.00
_cell.angle_beta   90.00
_cell.angle_gamma   90.00
#
_symmetry.space_group_name_H-M   'P 1'
#
loop_
_entity.id
_entity.type
_entity.pdbx_description
1 polymer ?
#
loop_
_entity_poly.entity_id
_entity_poly.type
_entity_poly.pdbx_seq_one_letter_code
_entity_poly.pdbx_strand_id
1 'polypeptide(L)'
;MPIYEFQHPTTGEVIEVVQGMKEKHVHIDENDVEWVRIWSNPNASIDSFNVDPFSEKAFLKVTAKKGMTAGEMMDLSGELSKKRESSRGLDPVKNKTVTDYEKKTGKAHPNKSK
;
A
#
# COMPACT_ATOMS: atom_id res chain seq x y z
N MET A 1 -28.46 5.66 0.47
CA MET A 1 -28.28 6.83 -0.42
C MET A 1 -26.94 7.45 -0.07
N PRO A 2 -26.03 7.62 -1.04
CA PRO A 2 -24.73 8.25 -0.78
C PRO A 2 -24.87 9.75 -0.42
N ILE A 3 -23.94 10.22 0.42
CA ILE A 3 -23.79 11.62 0.81
C ILE A 3 -22.65 12.19 -0.02
N TYR A 4 -22.85 13.35 -0.62
CA TYR A 4 -21.84 14.07 -1.40
C TYR A 4 -21.59 15.44 -0.78
N GLU A 5 -20.31 15.79 -0.68
CA GLU A 5 -19.86 17.09 -0.20
C GLU A 5 -19.66 18.05 -1.38
N PHE A 6 -20.19 19.26 -1.27
CA PHE A 6 -20.02 20.34 -2.23
C PHE A 6 -19.47 21.58 -1.53
N GLN A 7 -18.56 22.30 -2.18
CA GLN A 7 -17.99 23.55 -1.69
C GLN A 7 -18.40 24.72 -2.56
N HIS A 8 -18.85 25.81 -1.91
CA HIS A 8 -19.13 27.06 -2.60
C HIS A 8 -17.80 27.73 -3.00
N PRO A 9 -17.61 28.10 -4.29
CA PRO A 9 -16.32 28.58 -4.80
C PRO A 9 -15.87 29.92 -4.19
N THR A 10 -16.81 30.73 -3.69
CA THR A 10 -16.51 32.10 -3.23
C THR A 10 -16.45 32.23 -1.71
N THR A 11 -17.30 31.49 -0.99
CA THR A 11 -17.39 31.56 0.49
C THR A 11 -16.63 30.42 1.17
N GLY A 12 -16.33 29.33 0.44
CA GLY A 12 -15.65 28.16 0.98
C GLY A 12 -16.53 27.29 1.88
N GLU A 13 -17.82 27.62 2.00
CA GLU A 13 -18.80 26.84 2.77
C GLU A 13 -18.97 25.45 2.17
N VAL A 14 -19.10 24.44 3.03
CA VAL A 14 -19.25 23.03 2.64
C VAL A 14 -20.63 22.56 3.05
N ILE A 15 -21.37 21.98 2.11
CA ILE A 15 -22.67 21.37 2.33
C ILE A 15 -22.63 19.89 1.98
N GLU A 16 -23.42 19.11 2.70
CA GLU A 16 -23.63 17.69 2.45
C GLU A 16 -25.00 17.48 1.82
N VAL A 17 -25.02 16.94 0.60
CA VAL A 17 -26.25 16.66 -0.14
C VAL A 17 -26.40 15.16 -0.33
N VAL A 18 -27.53 14.63 0.13
CA VAL A 18 -27.91 13.22 -0.13
C VAL A 18 -28.42 13.12 -1.56
N GLN A 19 -27.69 12.43 -2.44
CA GLN A 19 -28.12 12.23 -3.83
C GLN A 19 -28.18 10.74 -4.18
N GLY A 20 -29.03 10.38 -5.14
CA GLY A 20 -29.07 9.03 -5.67
C GLY A 20 -27.85 8.73 -6.56
N MET A 21 -27.34 7.49 -6.54
CA MET A 21 -26.17 7.11 -7.37
C MET A 21 -26.35 7.32 -8.88
N LYS A 22 -27.60 7.40 -9.37
CA LYS A 22 -27.93 7.57 -10.79
C LYS A 22 -28.15 9.02 -11.20
N GLU A 23 -28.13 9.95 -10.26
CA GLU A 23 -28.44 11.36 -10.51
C GLU A 23 -27.18 12.13 -10.95
N LYS A 24 -27.38 13.26 -11.61
CA LYS A 24 -26.26 14.16 -11.95
C LYS A 24 -25.83 14.87 -10.67
N HIS A 25 -24.55 14.72 -10.32
CA HIS A 25 -23.97 15.27 -9.08
C HIS A 25 -23.59 16.74 -9.26
N VAL A 26 -24.59 17.58 -9.53
CA VAL A 26 -24.44 19.03 -9.72
C VAL A 26 -25.34 19.74 -8.71
N HIS A 27 -24.80 20.76 -8.04
CA HIS A 27 -25.56 21.62 -7.14
C HIS A 27 -25.40 23.08 -7.59
N ILE A 28 -26.54 23.74 -7.84
CA ILE A 28 -26.63 25.14 -8.25
C ILE A 28 -27.45 25.86 -7.19
N ASP A 29 -26.92 26.95 -6.65
CA ASP A 29 -27.60 27.77 -5.65
C ASP A 29 -28.62 28.74 -6.27
N GLU A 30 -29.39 29.43 -5.44
CA GLU A 30 -30.35 30.48 -5.84
C GLU A 30 -29.71 31.64 -6.64
N ASN A 31 -28.38 31.77 -6.57
CA ASN A 31 -27.59 32.78 -7.27
C ASN A 31 -26.95 32.27 -8.60
N ASP A 32 -27.39 31.12 -9.14
CA ASP A 32 -26.83 30.47 -10.34
C ASP A 32 -25.33 30.10 -10.22
N VAL A 33 -24.83 29.94 -8.99
CA VAL A 33 -23.44 29.54 -8.75
C VAL A 33 -23.35 28.02 -8.67
N GLU A 34 -22.53 27.41 -9.54
CA GLU A 34 -22.22 25.98 -9.50
C GLU A 34 -21.23 25.66 -8.36
N TRP A 35 -21.61 24.73 -7.49
CA TRP A 35 -20.76 24.29 -6.39
C TRP A 35 -19.82 23.17 -6.84
N VAL A 36 -18.58 23.22 -6.35
CA VAL A 36 -17.55 22.24 -6.71
C VAL A 36 -17.66 21.03 -5.79
N ARG A 37 -17.82 19.84 -6.38
CA ARG A 37 -17.84 18.59 -5.61
C ARG A 37 -16.48 18.32 -4.97
N ILE A 38 -16.49 18.07 -3.67
CA ILE A 38 -15.30 17.60 -2.95
C ILE A 38 -15.19 16.08 -3.10
N TRP A 39 -14.00 15.61 -3.45
CA TRP A 39 -13.65 14.21 -3.45
C TRP A 39 -12.84 13.92 -2.19
N SER A 40 -13.50 13.42 -1.15
CA SER A 40 -12.77 12.90 -0.01
C SER A 40 -12.12 11.58 -0.40
N ASN A 41 -10.80 11.51 -0.24
CA ASN A 41 -10.11 10.22 -0.33
C ASN A 41 -10.61 9.37 0.85
N PRO A 42 -11.20 8.19 0.61
CA PRO A 42 -11.58 7.34 1.71
C PRO A 42 -10.31 7.03 2.50
N ASN A 43 -10.37 7.17 3.83
CA ASN A 43 -9.37 6.62 4.76
C ASN A 43 -9.44 5.07 4.77
N ALA A 44 -9.58 4.47 3.59
CA ALA A 44 -9.47 3.05 3.37
C ALA A 44 -7.99 2.70 3.55
N SER A 45 -7.62 2.28 4.77
CA SER A 45 -6.42 1.48 4.87
C SER A 45 -6.71 0.20 4.10
N ILE A 46 -6.15 0.08 2.89
CA ILE A 46 -5.84 -1.24 2.36
C ILE A 46 -5.02 -1.88 3.47
N ASP A 47 -5.45 -3.04 3.98
CA ASP A 47 -4.68 -3.82 4.95
C ASP A 47 -3.31 -4.08 4.32
N SER A 48 -2.41 -3.14 4.58
CA SER A 48 -1.16 -2.99 3.89
C SER A 48 -0.24 -3.94 4.59
N PHE A 49 -0.39 -5.21 4.26
CA PHE A 49 0.45 -6.37 4.59
C PHE A 49 1.58 -6.00 5.54
N ASN A 50 1.22 -5.75 6.81
CA ASN A 50 2.18 -5.47 7.85
C ASN A 50 2.70 -6.83 8.31
N VAL A 51 3.39 -7.50 7.39
CA VAL A 51 4.15 -8.69 7.65
C VAL A 51 5.33 -8.25 8.46
N ASP A 52 5.45 -8.79 9.67
CA ASP A 52 6.67 -8.64 10.47
C ASP A 52 7.86 -9.07 9.60
N PRO A 53 8.80 -8.15 9.28
CA PRO A 53 9.93 -8.44 8.42
C PRO A 53 10.81 -9.59 8.93
N PHE A 54 10.75 -9.93 10.22
CA PHE A 54 11.55 -10.99 10.83
C PHE A 54 10.80 -12.33 10.95
N SER A 55 9.50 -12.38 10.65
CA SER A 55 8.69 -13.58 10.81
C SER A 55 8.51 -14.35 9.50
N GLU A 56 9.27 -15.44 9.37
CA GLU A 56 9.16 -16.37 8.23
C GLU A 56 7.75 -16.97 8.10
N LYS A 57 7.10 -17.27 9.24
CA LYS A 57 5.73 -17.81 9.26
C LYS A 57 4.71 -16.82 8.71
N ALA A 58 4.89 -15.52 8.97
CA ALA A 58 4.01 -14.48 8.45
C ALA A 58 4.17 -14.35 6.94
N PHE A 59 5.40 -14.40 6.44
CA PHE A 59 5.68 -14.41 5.00
C PHE A 59 5.01 -15.60 4.30
N LEU A 60 5.20 -16.83 4.81
CA LEU A 60 4.60 -18.03 4.25
C LEU A 60 3.07 -17.99 4.21
N LYS A 61 2.42 -17.46 5.27
CA LYS A 61 0.96 -17.34 5.31
C LYS A 61 0.42 -16.41 4.23
N VAL A 62 1.12 -15.31 3.97
CA VAL A 62 0.72 -14.32 2.96
C VAL A 62 0.90 -14.88 1.56
N THR A 63 2.05 -15.50 1.30
CA THR A 63 2.38 -16.02 -0.03
C THR A 63 1.57 -17.27 -0.38
N ALA A 64 1.29 -18.15 0.60
CA ALA A 64 0.51 -19.36 0.38
C ALA A 64 -0.99 -19.09 0.17
N LYS A 65 -1.57 -18.12 0.88
CA LYS A 65 -3.02 -17.88 0.86
C LYS A 65 -3.50 -17.13 -0.39
N LYS A 66 -2.63 -16.33 -1.00
CA LYS A 66 -3.04 -15.38 -2.04
C LYS A 66 -2.92 -15.87 -3.48
N GLY A 67 -2.40 -17.07 -3.73
CA GLY A 67 -2.13 -17.51 -5.10
C GLY A 67 -1.20 -16.55 -5.84
N MET A 68 -0.27 -15.92 -5.11
CA MET A 68 0.69 -14.96 -5.66
C MET A 68 1.56 -15.63 -6.72
N THR A 69 1.89 -14.87 -7.76
CA THR A 69 2.87 -15.26 -8.75
C THR A 69 4.27 -15.29 -8.12
N ALA A 70 5.18 -16.05 -8.73
CA ALA A 70 6.57 -16.10 -8.26
C ALA A 70 7.24 -14.71 -8.25
N GLY A 71 6.88 -13.83 -9.19
CA GLY A 71 7.39 -12.45 -9.25
C GLY A 71 6.95 -11.62 -8.05
N GLU A 72 5.66 -11.61 -7.75
CA GLU A 72 5.11 -10.88 -6.59
C GLU A 72 5.70 -11.36 -5.26
N MET A 73 6.00 -12.65 -5.16
CA MET A 73 6.68 -13.22 -3.99
C MET A 73 8.12 -12.69 -3.85
N MET A 74 8.85 -12.55 -4.96
CA MET A 74 10.20 -12.00 -4.97
C MET A 74 10.20 -10.51 -4.64
N ASP A 75 9.25 -9.75 -5.18
CA ASP A 75 9.09 -8.33 -4.88
C ASP A 75 8.79 -8.10 -3.39
N LEU A 76 7.86 -8.87 -2.82
CA LEU A 76 7.55 -8.84 -1.38
C LEU A 76 8.79 -9.18 -0.53
N SER A 77 9.55 -10.20 -0.93
CA SER A 77 10.80 -10.56 -0.24
C SER A 77 11.83 -9.43 -0.27
N GLY A 78 11.94 -8.74 -1.41
CA GLY A 78 12.81 -7.57 -1.58
C GLY A 78 12.38 -6.38 -0.72
N GLU A 79 11.09 -6.09 -0.64
CA GLU A 79 10.55 -5.04 0.25
C GLU A 79 10.82 -5.34 1.72
N LEU A 80 10.60 -6.57 2.17
CA LEU A 80 10.88 -6.97 3.55
C LEU A 80 12.38 -6.92 3.86
N SER A 81 13.24 -7.26 2.90
CA SER A 81 14.69 -7.12 3.03
C SER A 81 15.09 -5.65 3.25
N LYS A 82 14.56 -4.72 2.44
CA LYS A 82 14.77 -3.28 2.65
C LYS A 82 14.25 -2.81 4.00
N LYS A 83 13.08 -3.27 4.46
CA LYS A 83 12.57 -2.94 5.80
C LYS A 83 13.49 -3.44 6.92
N ARG A 84 14.08 -4.64 6.78
CA ARG A 84 15.06 -5.17 7.74
C ARG A 84 16.36 -4.34 7.73
N GLU A 85 16.88 -4.00 6.55
CA GLU A 85 18.05 -3.13 6.38
C GLU A 85 17.79 -1.75 6.99
N SER A 86 16.63 -1.13 6.75
CA SER A 86 16.28 0.17 7.35
C SER A 86 16.13 0.11 8.88
N SER A 87 15.70 -1.02 9.45
CA SER A 87 15.50 -1.16 10.89
C SER A 87 16.79 -1.50 11.67
N ARG A 88 17.67 -2.35 11.12
CA ARG A 88 18.86 -2.86 11.81
C ARG A 88 20.18 -2.56 11.10
N GLY A 89 20.16 -1.85 9.98
CA GLY A 89 21.32 -1.58 9.11
C GLY A 89 21.77 -2.77 8.28
N LEU A 90 21.28 -3.98 8.57
CA LEU A 90 21.71 -5.23 7.94
C LEU A 90 20.55 -6.24 7.95
N ASP A 91 20.42 -7.01 6.87
CA ASP A 91 19.45 -8.10 6.77
C ASP A 91 20.07 -9.43 7.26
N PRO A 92 19.67 -9.96 8.42
CA PRO A 92 20.20 -11.23 8.95
C PRO A 92 19.82 -12.43 8.09
N VAL A 93 18.65 -12.39 7.44
CA VAL A 93 18.13 -13.50 6.62
C VAL A 93 18.96 -13.61 5.35
N LYS A 94 19.22 -12.49 4.69
CA LYS A 94 20.05 -12.40 3.48
C LYS A 94 21.50 -12.83 3.75
N ASN A 95 22.07 -12.44 4.88
CA ASN A 95 23.42 -12.89 5.23
C ASN A 95 23.49 -14.40 5.44
N LYS A 96 22.51 -14.97 6.15
CA LYS A 96 22.44 -16.42 6.33
C LYS A 96 22.38 -17.15 4.99
N THR A 97 21.50 -16.74 4.07
CA THR A 97 21.38 -17.37 2.76
C THR A 97 22.65 -17.27 1.93
N VAL A 98 23.35 -16.13 1.96
CA VAL A 98 24.65 -15.96 1.31
C VAL A 98 25.70 -16.90 1.91
N THR A 99 25.83 -16.95 3.25
CA THR A 99 26.82 -17.83 3.89
C THR A 99 26.55 -19.31 3.64
N ASP A 100 25.29 -19.72 3.59
CA ASP A 100 24.91 -21.11 3.32
C ASP A 100 25.16 -21.49 1.85
N TYR A 101 24.96 -20.55 0.92
CA TYR A 101 25.33 -20.73 -0.48
C TYR A 101 26.85 -20.94 -0.64
N GLU A 102 27.65 -20.11 0.01
CA GLU A 102 29.12 -20.19 -0.02
C GLU A 102 29.62 -21.52 0.53
N LYS A 103 29.04 -21.99 1.64
CA LYS A 103 29.36 -23.31 2.21
C LYS A 103 29.05 -24.47 1.27
N LYS A 104 27.96 -24.39 0.50
CA LYS A 104 27.51 -25.47 -0.39
C LYS A 104 28.27 -25.50 -1.71
N THR A 105 28.57 -24.33 -2.27
CA THR A 105 29.14 -24.22 -3.63
C THR A 105 30.64 -23.91 -3.63
N GLY A 106 31.20 -23.48 -2.49
CA GLY A 106 32.58 -23.03 -2.37
C GLY A 106 32.87 -21.72 -3.13
N LYS A 107 31.83 -21.07 -3.68
CA LYS A 107 31.94 -19.85 -4.48
C LYS A 107 31.18 -18.72 -3.79
N ALA A 108 31.68 -17.50 -3.93
CA ALA A 108 31.01 -16.30 -3.43
C ALA A 108 29.64 -16.13 -4.11
N HIS A 109 28.61 -15.78 -3.32
CA HIS A 109 27.29 -15.50 -3.88
C HIS A 109 27.33 -14.21 -4.72
N PRO A 110 26.74 -14.16 -5.93
CA PRO A 110 26.80 -12.97 -6.81
C PRO A 110 26.25 -11.69 -6.15
N ASN A 111 25.25 -11.82 -5.28
CA ASN A 111 24.65 -10.71 -4.52
C ASN A 111 25.27 -10.49 -3.13
N LYS A 112 26.49 -10.99 -2.87
CA LYS A 112 27.22 -10.58 -1.65
C LYS A 112 27.56 -9.11 -1.81
N SER A 113 26.99 -8.25 -0.95
CA SER A 113 27.45 -6.86 -0.91
C SER A 113 28.93 -6.87 -0.57
N LYS A 114 29.74 -6.20 -1.39
CA LYS A 114 31.12 -5.89 -1.04
C LYS A 114 31.18 -5.00 0.20
#